data_AF-A0AAQ2C7A3-F1
#
_entry.id   AF-A0AAQ2C7A3-F1
#
_cell.length_a   1.000
_cell.length_b   1.000
_cell.length_c   1.000
_cell.angle_alpha   90.00
_cell.angle_beta   90.00
_cell.angle_gamma   90.00
#
_symmetry.space_group_name_H-M   'P 1'
#
loop_
_entity.id
_entity.type
_entity.pdbx_description
1 polymer ?
#
loop_
_entity_poly.entity_id
_entity_poly.type
_entity_poly.pdbx_seq_one_letter_code
_entity_poly.pdbx_strand_id
1 'polypeptide(L)'
;MSIMRDSGVDIDNPVGFDSSALPERYFAEGPQRLNGTEALAFVRERYAFADGDFQRARNQQAFIKAVLGKSLTAETLTNPARISDLVGAIAPYLAVDDGLNSAYVAGLAVQLRDVRLGDVTFFTLPTTGTGTSPDGQSIVVIDQEKLKAVQQGFQTDTLDAYQPEVQTIE
;
A
#
# COMPACT_ATOMS: atom_id res chain seq x y z
N MET A 1 24.84 13.29 -0.28
CA MET A 1 23.49 13.27 0.33
C MET A 1 23.00 11.83 0.32
N SER A 2 23.24 11.11 1.43
CA SER A 2 23.14 9.65 1.54
C SER A 2 22.24 9.33 2.72
N ILE A 3 20.92 9.51 2.52
CA ILE A 3 19.92 9.25 3.58
C ILE A 3 18.83 8.27 3.11
N MET A 4 18.85 7.87 1.83
CA MET A 4 17.83 6.97 1.25
C MET A 4 18.38 5.66 0.65
N ARG A 5 19.69 5.41 0.70
CA ARG A 5 20.24 4.12 0.24
C ARG A 5 20.20 3.00 1.29
N ASP A 6 20.09 3.35 2.58
CA ASP A 6 20.13 2.38 3.70
C ASP A 6 18.81 2.28 4.51
N SER A 7 17.78 3.02 4.14
CA SER A 7 16.49 3.07 4.85
C SER A 7 15.46 2.13 4.22
N GLY A 8 15.69 0.82 4.31
CA GLY A 8 14.71 -0.19 3.93
C GLY A 8 13.37 -0.05 4.68
N VAL A 9 12.36 -0.83 4.31
CA VAL A 9 11.01 -0.82 4.89
C VAL A 9 10.84 -2.00 5.85
N ASP A 10 10.29 -1.75 7.05
CA ASP A 10 9.97 -2.80 8.02
C ASP A 10 8.59 -3.34 7.69
N ILE A 11 8.51 -4.59 7.24
CA ILE A 11 7.26 -5.27 6.92
C ILE A 11 7.05 -6.41 7.91
N ASP A 12 5.84 -6.52 8.43
CA ASP A 12 5.37 -7.72 9.12
C ASP A 12 4.68 -8.63 8.08
N ASN A 13 5.39 -9.68 7.65
CA ASN A 13 4.94 -10.52 6.56
C ASN A 13 4.00 -11.63 7.07
N PRO A 14 2.73 -11.69 6.64
CA PRO A 14 1.78 -12.65 7.20
C PRO A 14 2.02 -14.10 6.77
N VAL A 15 2.78 -14.34 5.68
CA VAL A 15 3.01 -15.70 5.16
C VAL A 15 4.37 -15.79 4.48
N GLY A 16 5.16 -16.81 4.83
CA GLY A 16 6.46 -17.05 4.20
C GLY A 16 6.35 -17.54 2.75
N PHE A 17 7.26 -17.12 1.88
CA PHE A 17 7.26 -17.54 0.46
C PHE A 17 8.63 -17.41 -0.23
N ASP A 18 8.86 -18.25 -1.24
CA ASP A 18 9.99 -18.11 -2.15
C ASP A 18 9.68 -17.09 -3.26
N SER A 19 10.62 -16.17 -3.51
CA SER A 19 10.43 -15.15 -4.54
C SER A 19 10.55 -15.73 -5.94
N SER A 20 9.58 -15.42 -6.80
CA SER A 20 9.64 -15.69 -8.22
C SER A 20 10.54 -14.70 -8.97
N ALA A 21 10.77 -13.51 -8.39
CA ALA A 21 11.51 -12.41 -9.03
C ALA A 21 12.99 -12.35 -8.62
N LEU A 22 13.32 -12.86 -7.43
CA LEU A 22 14.67 -12.92 -6.89
C LEU A 22 15.03 -14.39 -6.61
N PRO A 23 15.78 -15.05 -7.51
CA PRO A 23 16.20 -16.43 -7.29
C PRO A 23 16.86 -16.61 -5.91
N GLU A 24 16.53 -17.70 -5.22
CA GLU A 24 17.06 -18.07 -3.89
C GLU A 24 16.67 -17.11 -2.74
N ARG A 25 15.82 -16.10 -2.99
CA ARG A 25 15.30 -15.23 -1.92
C ARG A 25 14.02 -15.81 -1.34
N TYR A 26 14.09 -16.26 -0.10
CA TYR A 26 12.94 -16.64 0.73
C TYR A 26 12.53 -15.50 1.66
N PHE A 27 11.29 -15.01 1.60
CA PHE A 27 10.74 -14.06 2.56
C PHE A 27 10.12 -14.81 3.74
N ALA A 28 10.67 -14.65 4.95
CA ALA A 28 10.15 -15.33 6.13
C ALA A 28 8.81 -14.74 6.59
N GLU A 29 7.97 -15.54 7.25
CA GLU A 29 6.84 -15.03 8.01
C GLU A 29 7.33 -14.17 9.19
N GLY A 30 6.58 -13.12 9.51
CA GLY A 30 6.85 -12.19 10.60
C GLY A 30 7.66 -10.96 10.19
N PRO A 31 8.16 -10.20 11.20
CA PRO A 31 8.84 -8.93 10.97
C PRO A 31 10.17 -9.09 10.24
N GLN A 32 10.37 -8.31 9.18
CA GLN A 32 11.63 -8.23 8.45
C GLN A 32 11.85 -6.84 7.82
N ARG A 33 13.13 -6.48 7.67
CA ARG A 33 13.54 -5.27 6.97
C ARG A 33 13.86 -5.61 5.51
N LEU A 34 13.18 -4.95 4.58
CA LEU A 34 13.41 -5.11 3.14
C LEU A 34 14.11 -3.88 2.56
N ASN A 35 15.17 -4.09 1.78
CA ASN A 35 15.74 -3.02 0.96
C ASN A 35 14.83 -2.73 -0.26
N GLY A 36 15.17 -1.72 -1.08
CA GLY A 36 14.35 -1.32 -2.22
C GLY A 36 14.10 -2.43 -3.26
N THR A 37 15.10 -3.26 -3.55
CA THR A 37 14.99 -4.39 -4.48
C THR A 37 14.11 -5.49 -3.90
N GLU A 38 14.28 -5.81 -2.62
CA GLU A 38 13.47 -6.81 -1.93
C GLU A 38 12.02 -6.36 -1.76
N ALA A 39 11.80 -5.09 -1.41
CA ALA A 39 10.46 -4.52 -1.29
C ALA A 39 9.73 -4.55 -2.64
N LEU A 40 10.42 -4.24 -3.74
CA LEU A 40 9.85 -4.33 -5.08
C LEU A 40 9.49 -5.77 -5.47
N ALA A 41 10.33 -6.74 -5.12
CA ALA A 41 10.03 -8.15 -5.35
C ALA A 41 8.83 -8.61 -4.50
N PHE A 42 8.78 -8.21 -3.22
CA PHE A 42 7.71 -8.54 -2.29
C PHE A 42 6.33 -8.06 -2.77
N VAL A 43 6.21 -6.80 -3.21
CA VAL A 43 4.93 -6.23 -3.68
C VAL A 43 4.49 -6.68 -5.08
N ARG A 44 5.38 -7.34 -5.82
CA ARG A 44 5.12 -7.88 -7.17
C ARG A 44 4.82 -9.36 -7.18
N GLU A 45 5.13 -10.07 -6.10
CA GLU A 45 4.93 -11.51 -6.02
C GLU A 45 3.44 -11.87 -6.16
N ARG A 46 3.18 -12.88 -6.97
CA ARG A 46 1.84 -13.48 -7.14
C ARG A 46 1.89 -14.97 -7.47
N TYR A 47 3.01 -15.49 -7.93
CA TYR A 47 3.10 -16.87 -8.42
C TYR A 47 3.40 -17.85 -7.29
N ALA A 48 3.97 -17.36 -6.18
CA ALA A 48 4.20 -18.15 -4.98
C ALA A 48 2.92 -18.48 -4.19
N PHE A 49 1.76 -17.93 -4.58
CA PHE A 49 0.52 -18.00 -3.80
C PHE A 49 -0.65 -18.55 -4.60
N ALA A 50 -1.48 -19.38 -3.95
CA ALA A 50 -2.67 -19.96 -4.56
C ALA A 50 -3.72 -18.90 -4.97
N ASP A 51 -3.84 -17.83 -4.20
CA ASP A 51 -4.75 -16.70 -4.47
C ASP A 51 -4.05 -15.50 -5.14
N GLY A 52 -2.81 -15.70 -5.58
CA GLY A 52 -2.02 -14.85 -6.48
C GLY A 52 -2.19 -13.34 -6.32
N ASP A 53 -2.96 -12.73 -7.22
CA ASP A 53 -3.14 -11.28 -7.26
C ASP A 53 -3.78 -10.71 -5.98
N PHE A 54 -4.55 -11.52 -5.24
CA PHE A 54 -5.10 -11.13 -3.93
C PHE A 54 -4.01 -11.04 -2.85
N GLN A 55 -3.11 -12.03 -2.78
CA GLN A 55 -1.95 -11.92 -1.90
C GLN A 55 -1.05 -10.76 -2.32
N ARG A 56 -0.86 -10.52 -3.62
CA ARG A 56 -0.13 -9.36 -4.11
C ARG A 56 -0.74 -8.05 -3.61
N ALA A 57 -2.07 -7.91 -3.64
CA ALA A 57 -2.76 -6.75 -3.10
C ALA A 57 -2.53 -6.60 -1.59
N ARG A 58 -2.57 -7.69 -0.82
CA ARG A 58 -2.25 -7.67 0.63
C ARG A 58 -0.79 -7.28 0.89
N ASN A 59 0.17 -7.78 0.10
CA ASN A 59 1.58 -7.38 0.19
C ASN A 59 1.77 -5.89 -0.10
N GLN A 60 1.06 -5.35 -1.09
CA GLN A 60 1.07 -3.91 -1.41
C GLN A 60 0.48 -3.08 -0.27
N GLN A 61 -0.63 -3.52 0.33
CA GLN A 61 -1.23 -2.87 1.50
C GLN A 61 -0.26 -2.89 2.69
N ALA A 62 0.41 -4.03 2.96
CA ALA A 62 1.41 -4.14 4.02
C ALA A 62 2.60 -3.19 3.80
N PHE A 63 3.09 -3.08 2.57
CA PHE A 63 4.14 -2.13 2.21
C PHE A 63 3.71 -0.67 2.41
N ILE A 64 2.52 -0.29 1.92
CA ILE A 64 2.00 1.07 2.11
C ILE A 64 1.80 1.37 3.59
N LYS A 65 1.25 0.42 4.37
CA LYS A 65 1.10 0.53 5.83
C LYS A 65 2.45 0.77 6.51
N ALA A 66 3.49 0.06 6.10
CA ALA A 66 4.84 0.25 6.64
C ALA A 66 5.44 1.62 6.28
N VAL A 67 5.23 2.11 5.06
CA VAL A 67 5.64 3.45 4.63
C VAL A 67 4.89 4.51 5.44
N LEU A 68 3.57 4.40 5.57
CA LEU A 68 2.75 5.28 6.40
C LEU A 68 3.19 5.25 7.86
N GLY A 69 3.54 4.10 8.42
CA GLY A 69 4.05 3.99 9.78
C GLY A 69 5.34 4.78 10.02
N LYS A 70 6.19 4.92 9.00
CA LYS A 70 7.41 5.75 9.07
C LYS A 70 7.13 7.25 8.85
N SER A 71 6.15 7.58 8.01
CA SER A 71 5.81 8.96 7.67
C SER A 71 4.86 9.62 8.67
N LEU A 72 3.84 8.90 9.15
CA LEU A 72 2.82 9.38 10.09
C LEU A 72 3.27 9.25 11.55
N THR A 73 4.52 9.60 11.83
CA THR A 73 5.01 9.69 13.21
C THR A 73 4.75 11.10 13.76
N ALA A 74 4.51 11.21 15.07
CA ALA A 74 4.35 12.52 15.71
C ALA A 74 5.54 13.44 15.41
N GLU A 75 6.77 12.90 15.47
CA GLU A 75 7.99 13.66 15.21
C GLU A 75 8.05 14.22 13.78
N THR A 76 7.60 13.47 12.77
CA THR A 76 7.51 13.95 11.39
C THR A 76 6.37 14.95 11.25
N LEU A 77 5.17 14.63 11.72
CA LEU A 77 3.96 15.43 11.48
C LEU A 77 3.93 16.76 12.24
N THR A 78 4.61 16.87 13.38
CA THR A 78 4.70 18.13 14.14
C THR A 78 5.89 19.01 13.74
N ASN A 79 6.70 18.58 12.76
CA ASN A 79 7.90 19.29 12.33
C ASN A 79 7.81 19.66 10.83
N PRO A 80 7.50 20.94 10.51
CA PRO A 80 7.40 21.40 9.13
C PRO A 80 8.66 21.18 8.28
N ALA A 81 9.85 21.25 8.88
CA ALA A 81 11.09 21.01 8.16
C ALA A 81 11.23 19.55 7.74
N ARG A 82 10.89 18.60 8.63
CA ARG A 82 10.91 17.17 8.29
C ARG A 82 9.86 16.79 7.25
N ILE A 83 8.69 17.41 7.27
CA ILE A 83 7.68 17.24 6.22
C ILE A 83 8.26 17.72 4.88
N SER A 84 8.85 18.91 4.85
CA SER A 84 9.48 19.45 3.64
C SER A 84 10.61 18.55 3.12
N ASP A 85 11.45 18.02 4.00
CA ASP A 85 12.53 17.10 3.64
C ASP A 85 12.00 15.80 3.05
N LEU A 86 10.96 15.22 3.67
CA LEU A 86 10.29 14.01 3.17
C LEU A 86 9.72 14.24 1.77
N VAL A 87 8.99 15.34 1.56
CA VAL A 87 8.40 15.69 0.27
C VAL A 87 9.50 15.90 -0.78
N GLY A 88 10.54 16.66 -0.46
CA GLY A 88 11.67 16.90 -1.36
C GLY A 88 12.43 15.62 -1.72
N ALA A 89 12.49 14.65 -0.83
CA ALA A 89 13.14 13.37 -1.06
C ALA A 89 12.35 12.47 -2.04
N ILE A 90 11.01 12.46 -1.96
CA ILE A 90 10.16 11.58 -2.77
C ILE A 90 9.71 12.21 -4.10
N ALA A 91 9.55 13.53 -4.15
CA ALA A 91 8.99 14.23 -5.31
C ALA A 91 9.70 13.94 -6.64
N PRO A 92 11.05 13.82 -6.72
CA PRO A 92 11.74 13.50 -7.98
C PRO A 92 11.40 12.11 -8.56
N TYR A 93 10.82 11.23 -7.74
CA TYR A 93 10.49 9.85 -8.10
C TYR A 93 8.99 9.64 -8.31
N LEU A 94 8.18 10.70 -8.22
CA LEU A 94 6.73 10.66 -8.39
C LEU A 94 6.30 11.58 -9.53
N ALA A 95 5.36 11.09 -10.33
CA ALA A 95 4.61 11.94 -11.25
C ALA A 95 3.31 12.35 -10.54
N VAL A 96 3.09 13.65 -10.40
CA VAL A 96 1.93 14.24 -9.73
C VAL A 96 1.31 15.31 -10.63
N ASP A 97 0.07 15.70 -10.37
CA ASP A 97 -0.53 16.85 -11.05
C ASP A 97 0.14 18.17 -10.61
N ASP A 98 0.05 19.21 -11.45
CA ASP A 98 0.62 20.53 -11.14
C ASP A 98 0.00 21.18 -9.88
N GLY A 99 -1.19 20.72 -9.47
CA GLY A 99 -1.90 21.18 -8.28
C GLY A 99 -1.29 20.68 -6.98
N LEU A 100 -0.66 19.49 -6.99
CA LEU A 100 -0.02 18.85 -5.86
C LEU A 100 1.39 19.41 -5.59
N ASN A 101 1.47 20.72 -5.39
CA ASN A 101 2.72 21.42 -5.07
C ASN A 101 3.06 21.38 -3.56
N SER A 102 4.26 21.84 -3.20
CA SER A 102 4.75 21.81 -1.81
C SER A 102 3.84 22.52 -0.80
N ALA A 103 3.18 23.61 -1.20
CA ALA A 103 2.26 24.34 -0.32
C ALA A 103 0.98 23.54 -0.04
N TYR A 104 0.44 22.88 -1.09
CA TYR A 104 -0.70 21.98 -0.94
C TYR A 104 -0.34 20.80 -0.02
N VAL A 105 0.82 20.16 -0.23
CA VAL A 105 1.26 19.03 0.59
C VAL A 105 1.49 19.43 2.05
N ALA A 106 2.06 20.62 2.30
CA ALA A 106 2.20 21.14 3.66
C ALA A 106 0.82 21.36 4.33
N GLY A 107 -0.16 21.89 3.59
CA GLY A 107 -1.54 22.02 4.06
C GLY A 107 -2.20 20.68 4.37
N LEU A 108 -2.01 19.69 3.50
CA LEU A 108 -2.50 18.32 3.69
C LEU A 108 -1.86 17.68 4.93
N ALA A 109 -0.56 17.86 5.16
CA ALA A 109 0.13 17.35 6.34
C ALA A 109 -0.45 17.91 7.65
N VAL A 110 -0.87 19.20 7.66
CA VAL A 110 -1.55 19.80 8.81
C VAL A 110 -2.94 19.17 9.02
N GLN A 111 -3.69 18.89 7.95
CA GLN A 111 -5.00 18.22 8.05
C GLN A 111 -4.87 16.79 8.57
N LEU A 112 -3.80 16.08 8.18
CA LEU A 112 -3.55 14.69 8.57
C LEU A 112 -2.82 14.54 9.92
N ARG A 113 -2.48 15.64 10.62
CA ARG A 113 -1.66 15.59 11.85
C ARG A 113 -2.25 14.74 12.98
N ASP A 114 -3.56 14.59 12.99
CA ASP A 114 -4.29 13.81 14.01
C ASP A 114 -4.58 12.37 13.55
N VAL A 115 -4.32 12.06 12.28
CA VAL A 115 -4.42 10.69 11.74
C VAL A 115 -3.26 9.85 12.26
N ARG A 116 -3.58 8.64 12.70
CA ARG A 116 -2.63 7.61 13.13
C ARG A 116 -2.76 6.40 12.22
N LEU A 117 -1.77 5.51 12.27
CA LEU A 117 -1.81 4.27 11.50
C LEU A 117 -3.04 3.41 11.82
N GLY A 118 -3.58 3.51 13.04
CA GLY A 118 -4.81 2.80 13.45
C GLY A 118 -6.09 3.36 12.82
N ASP A 119 -6.07 4.59 12.30
CA ASP A 119 -7.21 5.21 11.62
C ASP A 119 -7.24 4.87 10.12
N VAL A 120 -6.22 4.17 9.62
CA VAL A 120 -6.10 3.80 8.20
C VAL A 120 -6.61 2.38 7.99
N THR A 121 -7.69 2.25 7.23
CA THR A 121 -8.23 0.96 6.79
C THR A 121 -7.81 0.69 5.35
N PHE A 122 -7.31 -0.52 5.11
CA PHE A 122 -7.03 -1.03 3.77
C PHE A 122 -8.03 -2.12 3.44
N PHE A 123 -8.54 -2.10 2.21
CA PHE A 123 -9.35 -3.18 1.69
C PHE A 123 -9.17 -3.28 0.18
N THR A 124 -9.48 -4.45 -0.36
CA THR A 124 -9.58 -4.68 -1.80
C THR A 124 -11.04 -4.51 -2.20
N LEU A 125 -11.31 -3.90 -3.36
CA LEU A 125 -12.66 -3.78 -3.91
C LEU A 125 -13.36 -5.15 -3.92
N PRO A 126 -14.70 -5.20 -3.80
CA PRO A 126 -15.42 -6.46 -3.87
C PRO A 126 -15.23 -7.10 -5.26
N THR A 127 -15.00 -8.41 -5.28
CA THR A 127 -14.64 -9.15 -6.50
C THR A 127 -15.47 -10.42 -6.61
N THR A 128 -15.64 -10.92 -7.82
CA THR A 128 -16.21 -12.25 -8.10
C THR A 128 -15.12 -13.30 -8.34
N GLY A 129 -13.88 -13.00 -7.97
CA GLY A 129 -12.70 -13.85 -8.19
C GLY A 129 -11.83 -13.38 -9.36
N THR A 130 -11.08 -14.32 -9.93
CA THR A 130 -10.19 -14.06 -11.07
C THR A 130 -10.84 -14.46 -12.40
N GLY A 131 -10.38 -13.84 -13.48
CA GLY A 131 -10.78 -14.14 -14.84
C GLY A 131 -9.61 -14.01 -15.81
N THR A 132 -9.89 -14.11 -17.10
CA THR A 132 -8.89 -13.96 -18.16
C THR A 132 -9.29 -12.83 -19.10
N SER A 133 -8.40 -11.89 -19.34
CA SER A 133 -8.59 -10.81 -20.31
C SER A 133 -8.56 -11.34 -21.76
N PRO A 134 -9.01 -10.55 -22.75
CA PRO A 134 -9.01 -10.98 -24.16
C PRO A 134 -7.63 -11.35 -24.71
N ASP A 135 -6.55 -10.79 -24.16
CA ASP A 135 -5.15 -11.08 -24.48
C ASP A 135 -4.52 -12.18 -23.60
N GLY A 136 -5.33 -12.90 -22.84
CA GLY A 136 -4.90 -14.08 -22.08
C GLY A 136 -4.28 -13.80 -20.70
N GLN A 137 -4.38 -12.59 -20.18
CA GLN A 137 -3.82 -12.23 -18.88
C GLN A 137 -4.81 -12.53 -17.74
N SER A 138 -4.29 -12.96 -16.59
CA SER A 138 -5.08 -13.06 -15.36
C SER A 138 -5.52 -11.67 -14.90
N ILE A 139 -6.81 -11.52 -14.60
CA ILE A 139 -7.42 -10.30 -14.08
C ILE A 139 -8.25 -10.60 -12.83
N VAL A 140 -8.46 -9.59 -11.99
CA VAL A 140 -9.42 -9.64 -10.89
C VAL A 140 -10.73 -9.01 -11.37
N VAL A 141 -11.84 -9.75 -11.27
CA VAL A 141 -13.14 -9.31 -11.77
C VAL A 141 -13.91 -8.62 -10.65
N ILE A 142 -14.24 -7.34 -10.84
CA ILE A 142 -14.97 -6.54 -9.84
C ILE A 142 -16.42 -7.01 -9.77
N ASP A 143 -16.92 -7.19 -8.54
CA ASP A 143 -18.34 -7.37 -8.28
C ASP A 143 -19.06 -6.02 -8.39
N GLN A 144 -19.71 -5.78 -9.54
CA GLN A 144 -20.38 -4.53 -9.83
C GLN A 144 -21.60 -4.25 -8.93
N GLU A 145 -22.25 -5.29 -8.40
CA GLU A 145 -23.38 -5.12 -7.50
C GLU A 145 -22.90 -4.70 -6.11
N LYS A 146 -21.89 -5.38 -5.57
CA LYS A 146 -21.29 -5.00 -4.28
C LYS A 146 -20.53 -3.66 -4.36
N LEU A 147 -19.97 -3.33 -5.52
CA LEU A 147 -19.28 -2.04 -5.73
C LEU A 147 -20.19 -0.83 -5.45
N LYS A 148 -21.50 -0.95 -5.68
CA LYS A 148 -22.46 0.14 -5.42
C LYS A 148 -22.42 0.62 -3.96
N ALA A 149 -22.21 -0.29 -3.00
CA ALA A 149 -22.11 0.06 -1.59
C ALA A 149 -20.85 0.90 -1.31
N VAL A 150 -19.71 0.54 -1.92
CA VAL A 150 -18.46 1.31 -1.82
C VAL A 150 -18.64 2.69 -2.45
N GLN A 151 -19.26 2.76 -3.64
CA GLN A 151 -19.55 4.01 -4.33
C GLN A 151 -20.46 4.92 -3.50
N GLN A 152 -21.51 4.37 -2.90
CA GLN A 152 -22.40 5.11 -2.01
C GLN A 152 -21.61 5.65 -0.80
N GLY A 153 -20.80 4.83 -0.15
CA GLY A 153 -19.95 5.25 0.98
C GLY A 153 -19.06 6.45 0.64
N PHE A 154 -18.45 6.48 -0.55
CA PHE A 154 -17.71 7.64 -1.02
C PHE A 154 -18.59 8.88 -1.29
N GLN A 155 -19.78 8.69 -1.87
CA GLN A 155 -20.69 9.81 -2.20
C GLN A 155 -21.32 10.45 -0.97
N THR A 156 -21.55 9.67 0.09
CA THR A 156 -22.25 10.11 1.30
C THR A 156 -21.33 10.33 2.49
N ASP A 157 -20.01 10.17 2.33
CA ASP A 157 -19.02 10.28 3.41
C ASP A 157 -19.30 9.31 4.58
N THR A 158 -19.64 8.06 4.23
CA THR A 158 -19.97 6.99 5.19
C THR A 158 -19.23 5.70 4.87
N LEU A 159 -18.06 5.80 4.26
CA LEU A 159 -17.25 4.63 3.89
C LEU A 159 -16.71 3.89 5.12
N ASP A 160 -16.57 4.58 6.25
CA ASP A 160 -16.20 4.02 7.55
C ASP A 160 -17.19 2.95 8.05
N ALA A 161 -18.46 3.03 7.64
CA ALA A 161 -19.47 2.02 7.92
C ALA A 161 -19.43 0.81 6.97
N TYR A 162 -18.65 0.86 5.89
CA TYR A 162 -18.51 -0.25 4.96
C TYR A 162 -17.62 -1.34 5.56
N GLN A 163 -18.16 -2.55 5.70
CA GLN A 163 -17.41 -3.71 6.13
C GLN A 163 -16.92 -4.49 4.90
N PRO A 164 -15.64 -4.41 4.53
CA PRO A 164 -15.13 -5.19 3.41
C PRO A 164 -15.18 -6.68 3.75
N GLU A 165 -15.57 -7.50 2.78
CA GLU A 165 -15.42 -8.95 2.90
C GLU A 165 -13.95 -9.29 3.09
N VAL A 166 -13.65 -10.11 4.11
CA VAL A 166 -12.30 -10.64 4.29
C VAL A 166 -12.06 -11.58 3.12
N GLN A 167 -11.12 -11.21 2.25
CA GLN A 167 -10.63 -12.10 1.20
C GLN A 167 -9.80 -13.18 1.89
N THR A 168 -10.50 -14.20 2.37
CA THR A 168 -9.94 -15.36 3.06
C THR A 168 -9.51 -16.41 2.05
N ILE A 169 -8.56 -17.23 2.49
CA ILE A 169 -8.09 -18.42 1.81
C ILE A 169 -9.16 -19.50 2.01
N GLU A 170 -9.70 -20.09 0.95
CA GLU A 170 -10.16 -21.49 1.00
C GLU A 170 -9.00 -22.40 0.60
#